data_AF-A0A2U3D8A0-F1
#
_entry.id   AF-A0A2U3D8A0-F1
#
_cell.length_a   1.000
_cell.length_b   1.000
_cell.length_c   1.000
_cell.angle_alpha   90.00
_cell.angle_beta   90.00
_cell.angle_gamma   90.00
#
_symmetry.space_group_name_H-M   'P 1'
#
loop_
_entity.id
_entity.type
_entity.pdbx_description
1 polymer ?
#
loop_
_entity_poly.entity_id
_entity_poly.type
_entity_poly.pdbx_seq_one_letter_code
_entity_poly.pdbx_strand_id
1 'polypeptide(L)'
;MFLRQRHYSHWTASIKEEKPNGQVSVSVYLELEKFKTREQAIQRIFEYIEVWHNRERVHSSIGYLTPVEYERRYSQVSRAKAS
;
A
#
# COMPACT_ATOMS: atom_id res chain seq x y z
N MET A 1 7.75 -6.42 11.68
CA MET A 1 6.85 -5.33 11.24
C MET A 1 5.77 -5.96 10.35
N PHE A 2 4.70 -6.44 10.97
CA PHE A 2 3.59 -7.12 10.30
C PHE A 2 2.79 -6.05 9.55
N LEU A 3 3.00 -5.93 8.25
CA LEU A 3 2.10 -5.16 7.39
C LEU A 3 0.74 -5.84 7.47
N ARG A 4 -0.22 -5.23 8.18
CA ARG A 4 -1.61 -5.69 8.24
C ARG A 4 -2.06 -5.96 6.81
N GLN A 5 -2.38 -7.22 6.50
CA GLN A 5 -3.09 -7.57 5.28
C GLN A 5 -4.45 -6.88 5.31
N ARG A 6 -4.54 -5.68 4.75
CA ARG A 6 -5.82 -5.06 4.43
C ARG A 6 -6.17 -5.50 3.01
N HIS A 7 -7.12 -6.42 2.91
CA HIS A 7 -7.73 -6.79 1.64
C HIS A 7 -8.59 -5.63 1.15
N TYR A 8 -8.00 -4.72 0.37
CA TYR A 8 -8.74 -3.84 -0.52
C TYR A 8 -8.77 -4.50 -1.90
N SER A 9 -9.92 -4.47 -2.56
CA SER A 9 -10.36 -5.43 -3.59
C SER A 9 -9.48 -5.62 -4.84
N HIS A 10 -8.30 -5.02 -4.96
CA HIS A 10 -7.38 -5.18 -6.10
C HIS A 10 -5.87 -4.99 -5.80
N TRP A 11 -5.36 -5.17 -4.57
CA TRP A 11 -3.94 -4.84 -4.26
C TRP A 11 -3.14 -6.00 -3.68
N THR A 12 -2.18 -6.50 -4.45
CA THR A 12 -1.08 -7.35 -3.96
C THR A 12 0.24 -6.76 -4.44
N ALA A 13 0.99 -6.11 -3.54
CA ALA A 13 2.42 -5.91 -3.75
C ALA A 13 3.09 -7.23 -3.38
N SER A 14 3.67 -7.91 -4.36
CA SER A 14 4.24 -9.23 -4.18
C SER A 14 5.68 -9.25 -4.65
N ILE A 15 6.56 -9.75 -3.78
CA ILE A 15 7.91 -10.16 -4.17
C ILE A 15 7.74 -11.43 -5.00
N LYS A 16 8.08 -11.38 -6.29
CA LYS A 16 7.82 -12.50 -7.20
C LYS A 16 8.96 -13.50 -7.26
N GLU A 17 10.20 -13.06 -7.07
CA GLU A 17 11.37 -13.92 -7.25
C GLU A 17 12.62 -13.32 -6.59
N GLU A 18 13.41 -14.17 -5.93
CA GLU A 18 14.75 -13.86 -5.43
C GLU A 18 15.74 -14.77 -6.16
N LYS A 19 16.67 -14.16 -6.91
CA LYS A 19 17.68 -14.87 -7.69
C LYS A 19 18.85 -15.30 -6.80
N PRO A 20 19.62 -16.35 -7.18
CA PRO A 20 20.78 -16.83 -6.41
C PRO A 20 21.87 -15.78 -6.16
N ASN A 21 21.88 -14.69 -6.93
CA ASN A 21 22.79 -13.55 -6.76
C ASN A 21 22.24 -12.46 -5.83
N GLY A 22 21.15 -12.71 -5.10
CA GLY A 22 20.50 -11.77 -4.18
C GLY A 22 19.56 -10.74 -4.84
N GLN A 23 19.37 -10.80 -6.15
CA GLN A 23 18.52 -9.87 -6.88
C GLN A 23 17.03 -10.19 -6.68
N VAL A 24 16.21 -9.18 -6.39
CA VAL A 24 14.78 -9.34 -6.10
C VAL A 24 13.93 -8.57 -7.11
N SER A 25 12.90 -9.24 -7.65
CA SER A 25 11.90 -8.59 -8.50
C SER A 25 10.62 -8.33 -7.72
N VAL A 26 10.18 -7.08 -7.71
CA VAL A 26 8.91 -6.67 -7.10
C VAL A 26 7.96 -6.23 -8.20
N SER A 27 6.71 -6.68 -8.10
CA SER A 27 5.63 -6.10 -8.89
C SER A 27 4.78 -5.21 -7.99
N VAL A 28 4.76 -3.91 -8.28
CA VAL A 28 3.81 -2.95 -7.70
C VAL A 28 2.96 -2.41 -8.86
N TYR A 29 1.66 -2.28 -8.65
CA TYR A 29 0.57 -2.35 -9.65
C TYR A 29 0.59 -1.48 -10.93
N LEU A 30 1.66 -0.73 -11.24
CA LEU A 30 1.79 0.01 -12.50
C LEU A 30 3.18 -0.12 -13.15
N GLU A 31 4.17 -0.70 -12.48
CA GLU A 31 5.52 -0.78 -13.04
C GLU A 31 6.30 -1.98 -12.47
N LEU A 32 7.00 -2.69 -13.35
CA LEU A 32 7.92 -3.75 -12.98
C LEU A 32 9.28 -3.15 -12.67
N GLU A 33 9.59 -3.02 -11.40
CA GLU A 33 10.87 -2.47 -10.95
C GLU A 33 11.77 -3.59 -10.42
N LYS A 34 13.04 -3.59 -10.84
CA LYS A 34 14.05 -4.60 -10.45
C LYS A 34 14.94 -4.02 -9.36
N PHE A 35 15.03 -4.70 -8.23
CA PHE A 35 15.87 -4.29 -7.11
C PHE A 35 17.10 -5.19 -6.98
N LYS A 36 18.21 -4.62 -6.53
CA LYS A 36 19.44 -5.39 -6.29
C LYS A 36 19.37 -6.17 -4.98
N THR A 37 18.56 -5.71 -4.03
CA THR A 37 18.43 -6.30 -2.69
C THR A 37 16.97 -6.33 -2.26
N ARG A 38 16.67 -7.23 -1.31
CA ARG A 38 15.35 -7.37 -0.71
C ARG A 38 14.95 -6.14 0.11
N GLU A 39 15.91 -5.48 0.74
CA GLU A 39 15.70 -4.29 1.56
C GLU A 39 15.22 -3.12 0.71
N GLN A 40 15.82 -2.91 -0.47
CA GLN A 40 15.39 -1.90 -1.44
C GLN A 40 13.96 -2.15 -1.92
N ALA A 41 13.65 -3.41 -2.24
CA ALA A 41 12.32 -3.86 -2.62
C ALA A 41 11.28 -3.53 -1.54
N ILE A 42 11.58 -3.85 -0.27
CA ILE A 42 10.69 -3.57 0.86
C ILE A 42 10.49 -2.07 1.06
N GLN A 43 11.56 -1.28 0.99
CA GLN A 43 11.48 0.17 1.15
C GLN A 43 10.61 0.81 0.07
N ARG A 44 10.74 0.37 -1.18
CA ARG A 44 9.92 0.85 -2.29
C ARG A 44 8.45 0.47 -2.11
N ILE A 45 8.17 -0.77 -1.71
CA ILE A 45 6.79 -1.22 -1.42
C ILE A 45 6.18 -0.36 -0.31
N PHE A 46 6.94 -0.11 0.76
CA PHE A 46 6.50 0.70 1.88
C PHE A 46 6.18 2.13 1.45
N GLU A 47 7.07 2.77 0.70
CA GLU A 47 6.86 4.11 0.15
C GLU A 47 5.62 4.17 -0.74
N TYR A 48 5.46 3.20 -1.64
CA TYR A 48 4.28 3.14 -2.50
C TYR A 48 2.98 3.02 -1.70
N ILE A 49 2.94 2.15 -0.69
CA ILE A 49 1.73 1.94 0.12
C ILE A 49 1.45 3.17 0.99
N GLU A 50 2.43 3.65 1.75
CA GLU A 50 2.19 4.65 2.78
C GLU A 50 2.14 6.08 2.27
N VAL A 51 2.90 6.40 1.22
CA VAL A 51 2.94 7.74 0.64
C VAL A 51 1.93 7.82 -0.47
N TRP A 52 2.15 7.08 -1.56
CA TRP A 52 1.33 7.26 -2.75
C TRP A 52 -0.09 6.69 -2.59
N HIS A 53 -0.23 5.41 -2.19
CA HIS A 53 -1.55 4.77 -2.13
C HIS A 53 -2.42 5.30 -1.00
N ASN A 54 -1.90 5.35 0.23
CA ASN A 54 -2.69 5.73 1.40
C ASN A 54 -2.99 7.23 1.45
N ARG A 55 -2.08 8.10 0.99
CA ARG A 55 -2.19 9.56 1.19
C ARG A 55 -2.47 10.37 -0.06
N GLU A 56 -2.15 9.88 -1.25
CA GLU A 56 -2.27 10.69 -2.48
C GLU A 56 -3.30 10.12 -3.46
N ARG A 57 -3.44 8.79 -3.53
CA ARG A 57 -4.37 8.14 -4.45
C ARG A 57 -5.81 8.31 -3.99
N VAL A 58 -6.60 8.98 -4.82
CA VAL A 58 -8.05 9.08 -4.63
C VAL A 58 -8.79 7.93 -5.31
N HIS A 59 -9.87 7.46 -4.69
CA HIS A 59 -10.71 6.39 -5.23
C HIS A 59 -12.15 6.86 -5.42
N SER A 60 -12.69 6.69 -6.63
CA SER A 60 -14.08 7.05 -6.95
C SER A 60 -15.08 6.28 -6.08
N SER A 61 -14.79 5.03 -5.74
CA SER A 61 -15.63 4.18 -4.89
C SER A 61 -15.77 4.67 -3.43
N ILE A 62 -14.86 5.53 -2.96
CA ILE A 62 -14.93 6.13 -1.60
C ILE A 62 -15.16 7.64 -1.67
N GLY A 63 -15.76 8.12 -2.77
CA GLY A 63 -16.14 9.52 -2.92
C GLY A 63 -14.99 10.44 -3.29
N TYR A 64 -14.03 9.95 -4.08
CA TYR A 64 -12.82 10.69 -4.49
C TYR A 64 -11.97 11.14 -3.30
N LEU A 65 -11.93 10.31 -2.26
CA LEU A 65 -11.07 10.51 -1.11
C LEU A 65 -9.88 9.56 -1.17
N THR A 66 -8.83 9.91 -0.46
CA THR A 66 -7.73 8.99 -0.16
C THR A 66 -8.15 7.99 0.92
N PRO A 67 -7.52 6.80 1.00
CA PRO A 67 -7.79 5.84 2.07
C PRO A 67 -7.66 6.45 3.48
N VAL A 68 -6.63 7.29 3.71
CA VAL A 68 -6.41 7.96 5.00
C VAL A 68 -7.53 8.96 5.31
N GLU A 69 -7.97 9.76 4.34
CA GLU A 69 -9.08 10.70 4.55
C GLU A 69 -10.39 9.98 4.84
N TYR A 70 -10.66 8.90 4.11
CA TYR A 70 -11.84 8.08 4.33
C TYR A 70 -11.85 7.47 5.74
N GLU A 71 -10.73 6.89 6.19
CA GLU A 71 -10.58 6.36 7.55
C GLU A 71 -10.76 7.44 8.62
N ARG A 72 -10.20 8.64 8.41
CA ARG A 72 -10.36 9.77 9.35
C ARG A 72 -11.82 10.18 9.49
N ARG A 73 -12.54 10.33 8.37
CA ARG A 73 -13.97 10.67 8.38
C ARG A 73 -14.80 9.59 9.08
N TYR A 74 -14.55 8.32 8.76
CA TYR A 74 -15.26 7.20 9.38
C TYR A 74 -15.01 7.11 10.90
N SER A 75 -13.77 7.36 11.34
CA SER A 75 -13.38 7.36 12.76
C SER A 75 -13.98 8.52 13.54
N GLN A 76 -14.18 9.68 12.91
CA GLN A 76 -14.86 10.82 13.53
C GLN A 76 -16.36 10.53 13.70
N VAL A 77 -17.00 9.95 12.68
CA VAL A 77 -18.41 9.56 12.74
C VAL A 77 -18.65 8.48 13.80
N SER A 78 -17.78 7.47 13.89
CA SER A 78 -17.93 6.41 14.91
C SER A 78 -17.78 6.95 16.34
N ARG A 79 -16.88 7.93 16.55
CA ARG A 79 -16.73 8.62 17.84
C ARG A 79 -17.94 9.50 18.19
N ALA A 80 -18.48 10.23 17.22
CA ALA A 80 -19.64 11.09 17.44
C ALA A 80 -20.93 10.30 17.71
N LYS A 81 -21.05 9.07 17.22
CA LYS A 81 -22.19 8.17 17.52
C LYS A 81 -22.08 7.46 18.88
N ALA A 82 -20.90 7.46 19.48
CA ALA A 82 -20.63 6.83 20.78
C ALA A 82 -20.70 7.82 21.95
N SER A 83 -21.04 9.09 21.68
CA SER A 83 -21.21 10.17 22.66
C SER A 83 -22.64 10.71 22.61
#